data_AF-A0A1K1UK52-F1
#
_entry.id   AF-A0A1K1UK52-F1
#
_cell.length_a   1.000
_cell.length_b   1.000
_cell.length_c   1.000
_cell.angle_alpha   90.00
_cell.angle_beta   90.00
_cell.angle_gamma   90.00
#
_symmetry.space_group_name_H-M   'P 1'
#
loop_
_entity.id
_entity.type
_entity.pdbx_description
1 polymer ?
#
loop_
_entity_poly.entity_id
_entity_poly.type
_entity_poly.pdbx_seq_one_letter_code
_entity_poly.pdbx_strand_id
1 'polypeptide(L)'
;MSKRISENTLNPELSIDLHLSDASVDLIAEGFDAALRIAVMPDSSLVARHLCAVTQYLVASPAYLAAHGHPSHPRELATRTCLSYAYRARSQVWRFTHKDGTEEEWCPAAR
;
A
#
# COMPACT_ATOMS: atom_id res chain seq x y z
N MET A 1 9.16 -8.96 -11.00
CA MET A 1 9.65 -8.47 -12.31
C MET A 1 10.99 -7.78 -12.07
N SER A 2 12.05 -8.11 -12.82
CA SER A 2 13.34 -7.40 -12.73
C SER A 2 13.49 -6.42 -13.89
N LYS A 3 14.05 -5.23 -13.60
CA LYS A 3 14.38 -4.20 -14.59
C LYS A 3 15.71 -3.56 -14.22
N ARG A 4 16.58 -3.37 -15.22
CA ARG A 4 17.83 -2.62 -15.05
C ARG A 4 17.64 -1.17 -15.50
N ILE A 5 18.04 -0.22 -14.66
CA ILE A 5 18.08 1.22 -14.97
C ILE A 5 19.55 1.61 -15.06
N SER A 6 19.98 2.06 -16.24
CA SER A 6 21.39 2.39 -16.55
C SER A 6 21.60 3.82 -17.03
N GLU A 7 20.54 4.59 -17.27
CA GLU A 7 20.65 6.02 -17.58
C GLU A 7 20.29 6.84 -16.33
N ASN A 8 21.32 7.41 -15.72
CA ASN A 8 21.18 8.28 -14.56
C ASN A 8 22.02 9.56 -14.75
N THR A 9 21.34 10.68 -14.96
CA THR A 9 21.98 11.96 -15.31
C THR A 9 22.79 12.55 -14.16
N LEU A 10 22.46 12.23 -12.91
CA LEU A 10 23.17 12.74 -11.73
C LEU A 10 24.30 11.83 -11.28
N ASN A 11 24.20 10.51 -11.54
CA ASN A 11 25.25 9.54 -11.20
C ASN A 11 25.40 8.52 -12.34
N PRO A 12 26.12 8.87 -13.42
CA PRO A 12 26.19 8.06 -14.65
C PRO A 12 26.83 6.68 -14.46
N GLU A 13 27.69 6.52 -13.45
CA GLU A 13 28.34 5.24 -13.15
C GLU A 13 27.44 4.30 -12.32
N LEU A 14 26.31 4.79 -11.81
CA LEU A 14 25.38 3.98 -11.01
C LEU A 14 24.43 3.20 -11.91
N SER A 15 24.52 1.87 -11.86
CA SER A 15 23.51 0.96 -12.43
C SER A 15 22.61 0.43 -11.32
N ILE A 16 21.30 0.39 -11.57
CA ILE A 16 20.31 -0.12 -10.62
C ILE A 16 19.68 -1.38 -11.18
N ASP A 17 19.71 -2.48 -10.44
CA ASP A 17 18.87 -3.65 -10.69
C ASP A 17 17.63 -3.59 -9.79
N LEU A 18 16.45 -3.54 -10.40
CA LEU A 18 15.20 -3.26 -9.72
C LEU A 18 14.31 -4.50 -9.70
N HIS A 19 14.09 -5.06 -8.51
CA HIS A 19 13.18 -6.18 -8.30
C HIS A 19 11.85 -5.68 -7.73
N LEU A 20 10.78 -5.86 -8.50
CA LEU A 20 9.42 -5.47 -8.13
C LEU A 20 8.63 -6.70 -7.67
N SER A 21 8.30 -6.74 -6.38
CA SER A 21 7.53 -7.80 -5.73
C SER A 21 6.88 -7.31 -4.44
N ASP A 22 5.66 -7.75 -4.17
CA ASP A 22 4.97 -7.55 -2.89
C ASP A 22 5.40 -8.55 -1.80
N ALA A 23 6.16 -9.58 -2.17
CA ALA A 23 6.60 -10.61 -1.23
C ALA A 23 7.52 -10.02 -0.15
N SER A 24 7.32 -10.43 1.10
CA SER A 24 8.31 -10.21 2.16
C SER A 24 9.43 -11.22 1.96
N VAL A 25 10.66 -10.74 1.73
CA VAL A 25 11.85 -11.57 1.47
C VAL A 25 12.97 -11.18 2.43
N ASP A 26 13.88 -12.10 2.68
CA ASP A 26 15.11 -11.81 3.42
C ASP A 26 16.07 -11.06 2.49
N LEU A 27 16.26 -9.76 2.75
CA LEU A 27 17.09 -8.91 1.90
C LEU A 27 18.56 -9.33 1.92
N ILE A 28 19.05 -9.85 3.05
CA ILE A 28 20.45 -10.24 3.21
C ILE A 28 20.69 -11.53 2.45
N ALA A 29 19.83 -12.54 2.66
CA ALA A 29 19.96 -13.83 2.00
C ALA A 29 19.81 -13.74 0.48
N GLU A 30 18.95 -12.84 0.00
CA GLU A 30 18.70 -12.60 -1.44
C GLU A 30 19.71 -11.64 -2.08
N GLY A 31 20.64 -11.06 -1.30
CA GLY A 31 21.69 -10.19 -1.82
C GLY A 31 21.22 -8.80 -2.25
N PHE A 32 20.13 -8.29 -1.68
CA PHE A 32 19.67 -6.91 -1.90
C PHE A 32 20.42 -5.92 -1.02
N ASP A 33 20.93 -4.84 -1.63
CA ASP A 33 21.56 -3.74 -0.88
C ASP A 33 20.54 -2.90 -0.10
N ALA A 34 19.33 -2.76 -0.63
CA ALA A 34 18.25 -1.97 -0.02
C ALA A 34 16.88 -2.43 -0.52
N ALA A 35 15.84 -2.11 0.26
CA ALA A 35 14.45 -2.26 -0.16
C ALA A 35 13.63 -1.00 0.14
N LEU A 36 12.71 -0.69 -0.77
CA LEU A 36 11.68 0.32 -0.56
C LEU A 36 10.37 -0.39 -0.21
N ARG A 37 9.86 -0.15 1.01
CA ARG A 37 8.66 -0.83 1.52
C ARG A 37 7.71 0.15 2.20
N ILE A 38 6.41 -0.05 1.98
CA ILE A 38 5.36 0.53 2.81
C ILE A 38 5.10 -0.49 3.93
N ALA A 39 5.86 -0.36 5.02
CA ALA A 39 5.80 -1.31 6.12
C ALA A 39 5.90 -0.58 7.45
N VAL A 40 5.34 -1.21 8.49
CA VAL A 40 5.75 -0.89 9.87
C VAL A 40 7.19 -1.35 10.02
N MET A 41 8.02 -0.52 10.64
CA MET A 41 9.44 -0.80 10.84
C MET A 41 9.60 -2.17 11.51
N PRO A 42 10.18 -3.17 10.84
CA PRO A 42 10.31 -4.50 11.41
C PRO A 42 11.34 -4.48 12.54
N ASP A 43 11.12 -5.28 13.56
CA ASP A 43 12.16 -5.63 14.53
C ASP A 43 13.20 -6.48 13.80
N SER A 44 14.32 -5.87 13.43
CA SER A 44 15.39 -6.49 12.66
C SER A 44 16.71 -5.78 12.90
N SER A 45 17.82 -6.44 12.55
CA SER A 45 19.15 -5.81 12.54
C SER A 45 19.34 -4.80 11.40
N LEU A 46 18.34 -4.63 10.51
CA LEU A 46 18.42 -3.72 9.38
C LEU A 46 18.22 -2.26 9.83
N VAL A 47 18.96 -1.35 9.22
CA VAL A 47 18.75 0.09 9.40
C VAL A 47 17.60 0.54 8.50
N ALA A 48 16.59 1.17 9.11
CA ALA A 48 15.45 1.74 8.38
C ALA A 48 15.50 3.27 8.37
N ARG A 49 15.21 3.88 7.20
CA ARG A 49 15.01 5.32 7.06
C ARG A 49 13.58 5.60 6.60
N HIS A 50 12.85 6.39 7.37
CA HIS A 50 11.53 6.87 6.95
C HIS A 50 11.68 7.90 5.82
N LEU A 51 11.05 7.64 4.67
CA LEU A 51 11.06 8.56 3.52
C LEU A 51 9.85 9.49 3.52
N CYS A 52 8.66 8.93 3.65
CA CYS A 52 7.41 9.67 3.74
C CYS A 52 6.28 8.77 4.29
N ALA A 53 5.20 9.42 4.74
CA ALA A 53 3.95 8.73 5.04
C ALA A 53 3.20 8.41 3.73
N VAL A 54 2.52 7.27 3.70
CA VAL A 54 1.62 6.90 2.59
C VAL A 54 0.18 6.87 3.11
N THR A 55 -0.65 7.75 2.60
CA THR A 55 -2.08 7.80 2.90
C THR A 55 -2.85 6.94 1.91
N GLN A 56 -3.74 6.10 2.42
CA GLN A 56 -4.67 5.32 1.59
C GLN A 56 -5.99 6.05 1.44
N TYR A 57 -6.55 5.98 0.24
CA TYR A 57 -7.86 6.55 -0.07
C TYR A 57 -8.82 5.45 -0.50
N LEU A 58 -10.07 5.57 -0.05
CA LEU A 58 -11.17 4.85 -0.65
C LEU A 58 -11.55 5.53 -1.95
N VAL A 59 -11.51 4.77 -3.05
CA VAL A 59 -11.80 5.28 -4.39
C VAL A 59 -12.80 4.38 -5.08
N ALA A 60 -13.53 4.95 -6.02
CA ALA A 60 -14.42 4.25 -6.93
C ALA A 60 -14.38 4.92 -8.30
N SER A 61 -14.70 4.15 -9.35
CA SER A 61 -14.77 4.73 -10.70
C SER A 61 -15.97 5.69 -10.81
N PRO A 62 -15.89 6.75 -11.64
CA PRO A 62 -17.03 7.65 -11.85
C PRO A 62 -18.30 6.92 -12.30
N ALA A 63 -18.16 5.90 -13.16
CA ALA A 63 -19.28 5.10 -13.63
C ALA A 63 -19.97 4.31 -12.50
N TYR A 64 -19.19 3.74 -11.58
CA TYR A 64 -19.75 3.05 -10.41
C TYR A 64 -20.54 4.00 -9.52
N LEU A 65 -20.00 5.20 -9.27
CA LEU A 65 -20.63 6.23 -8.45
C LEU A 65 -21.90 6.82 -9.10
N ALA A 66 -21.94 6.95 -10.43
CA ALA A 66 -23.15 7.37 -11.13
C ALA A 66 -24.30 6.36 -10.99
N ALA A 67 -23.98 5.06 -10.99
CA ALA A 67 -24.97 3.99 -10.86
C ALA A 67 -25.41 3.70 -9.40
N HIS A 68 -24.51 3.89 -8.43
CA HIS A 68 -24.73 3.48 -7.03
C HIS A 68 -24.74 4.65 -6.02
N GLY A 69 -24.55 5.89 -6.49
CA GLY A 69 -24.43 7.08 -5.66
C GLY A 69 -23.14 7.14 -4.83
N HIS A 70 -22.90 8.28 -4.18
CA HIS A 70 -21.78 8.46 -3.26
C HIS A 70 -22.17 7.99 -1.85
N PRO A 71 -21.36 7.17 -1.15
CA PRO A 71 -21.63 6.85 0.25
C PRO A 71 -21.43 8.10 1.11
N SER A 72 -22.40 8.42 1.95
CA SER A 72 -22.32 9.55 2.88
C SER A 72 -21.64 9.17 4.21
N HIS A 73 -21.60 7.87 4.52
CA HIS A 73 -21.01 7.33 5.74
C HIS A 73 -20.33 5.96 5.49
N PRO A 74 -19.19 5.62 6.15
CA PRO A 74 -18.50 4.33 5.97
C PRO A 74 -19.39 3.09 6.11
N ARG A 75 -20.37 3.12 7.02
CA ARG A 75 -21.35 2.03 7.22
C ARG A 75 -22.14 1.64 5.97
N GLU A 76 -22.34 2.56 5.02
CA GLU A 76 -23.01 2.25 3.75
C GLU A 76 -22.19 1.31 2.85
N LEU A 77 -20.91 1.09 3.14
CA LEU A 77 -20.07 0.16 2.38
C LEU A 77 -20.46 -1.31 2.61
N ALA A 78 -21.15 -1.61 3.72
CA ALA A 78 -21.62 -2.96 4.04
C ALA A 78 -22.57 -3.55 2.98
N THR A 79 -23.28 -2.71 2.24
CA THR A 79 -24.23 -3.12 1.20
C THR A 79 -23.67 -2.97 -0.23
N ARG A 80 -22.39 -2.59 -0.37
CA ARG A 80 -21.74 -2.28 -1.65
C ARG A 80 -20.65 -3.30 -1.98
N THR A 81 -20.32 -3.42 -3.26
CA THR A 81 -19.16 -4.23 -3.67
C THR A 81 -17.87 -3.47 -3.34
N CYS A 82 -17.06 -4.04 -2.47
CA CYS A 82 -15.77 -3.48 -2.07
C CYS A 82 -14.65 -4.43 -2.48
N LEU A 83 -13.58 -3.86 -3.05
CA LEU A 83 -12.39 -4.59 -3.46
C LEU A 83 -11.26 -4.24 -2.50
N SER A 84 -10.54 -5.26 -2.04
CA SER A 84 -9.41 -5.10 -1.14
C SER A 84 -8.16 -5.72 -1.73
N TYR A 85 -7.01 -5.37 -1.18
CA TYR A 85 -5.73 -5.88 -1.66
C TYR A 85 -5.45 -7.28 -1.10
N ALA A 86 -5.45 -8.27 -2.00
CA ALA A 86 -5.32 -9.69 -1.63
C ALA A 86 -4.03 -10.02 -0.87
N TYR A 87 -2.94 -9.28 -1.12
CA TYR A 87 -1.63 -9.53 -0.49
C TYR A 87 -1.39 -8.73 0.80
N ARG A 88 -2.43 -8.16 1.42
CA ARG A 88 -2.30 -7.56 2.76
C ARG A 88 -2.17 -8.64 3.84
N ALA A 89 -0.99 -8.70 4.46
CA ALA A 89 -0.65 -9.66 5.51
C ALA A 89 -1.42 -9.50 6.84
N ARG A 90 -2.09 -8.36 7.08
CA ARG A 90 -2.87 -8.11 8.30
C ARG A 90 -4.09 -7.27 7.97
N SER A 91 -5.24 -7.76 8.45
CA SER A 91 -6.59 -7.21 8.45
C SER A 91 -6.98 -6.37 7.21
N GLN A 92 -8.01 -6.81 6.49
CA GLN A 92 -8.66 -5.96 5.48
C GLN A 92 -9.41 -4.78 6.13
N VAL A 93 -9.01 -4.32 7.31
CA VAL A 93 -9.65 -3.24 8.04
C VAL A 93 -9.30 -1.92 7.37
N TRP A 94 -10.33 -1.26 6.88
CA TRP A 94 -10.33 0.12 6.46
C TRP A 94 -10.58 0.98 7.70
N ARG A 95 -9.75 1.98 7.92
CA ARG A 95 -9.93 2.97 9.00
C ARG A 95 -10.40 4.26 8.39
N PHE A 96 -11.50 4.79 8.93
CA PHE A 96 -12.04 6.08 8.55
C PHE A 96 -11.93 7.02 9.74
N THR A 97 -11.42 8.22 9.49
CA THR A 97 -11.37 9.30 10.47
C THR A 97 -12.47 10.30 10.14
N HIS A 98 -13.39 10.52 11.08
CA HIS A 98 -14.47 11.49 10.95
C HIS A 98 -13.97 12.90 11.22
N LYS A 99 -14.78 13.92 10.87
CA LYS A 99 -14.41 15.34 11.05
C LYS A 99 -14.18 15.73 12.51
N ASP A 100 -14.78 15.01 13.45
CA ASP A 100 -14.62 15.20 14.90
C ASP A 100 -13.40 14.46 15.47
N GLY A 101 -12.62 13.77 14.62
CA GLY A 101 -11.44 13.01 15.02
C GLY A 101 -11.75 11.59 15.50
N THR A 102 -13.03 11.17 15.53
CA THR A 102 -13.36 9.79 15.86
C THR A 102 -12.92 8.85 14.75
N GLU A 103 -12.42 7.67 15.12
CA GLU A 103 -12.04 6.62 14.18
C GLU A 103 -13.09 5.51 14.15
N GLU A 104 -13.45 5.06 12.95
CA GLU A 104 -14.28 3.88 12.75
C GLU A 104 -13.53 2.88 11.88
N GLU A 105 -13.48 1.63 12.34
CA GLU A 105 -12.90 0.51 11.62
C GLU A 105 -14.01 -0.24 10.88
N TRP A 106 -13.74 -0.58 9.61
CA TRP A 106 -14.65 -1.39 8.80
C TRP A 106 -13.87 -2.45 8.04
N CYS A 107 -14.32 -3.70 8.10
CA CYS A 107 -13.73 -4.79 7.32
C CYS A 107 -14.67 -5.11 6.15
N PRO A 108 -14.25 -4.95 4.89
CA PRO A 108 -14.99 -5.45 3.75
C PRO A 108 -15.17 -6.96 3.90
N ALA A 109 -16.40 -7.43 3.77
CA ALA A 109 -16.65 -8.84 3.62
C ALA A 109 -15.95 -9.30 2.32
N ALA A 110 -15.07 -10.30 2.43
CA ALA A 110 -14.47 -10.92 1.27
C ALA A 110 -15.60 -11.50 0.40
N ARG A 111 -15.76 -10.95 -0.82
CA ARG A 111 -16.56 -11.55 -1.89
C ARG A 111 -15.65 -11.85 -3.06
#